data_AF-A0A418PLN5-F1
#
_entry.id   AF-A0A418PLN5-F1
#
_cell.length_a   1.000
_cell.length_b   1.000
_cell.length_c   1.000
_cell.angle_alpha   90.00
_cell.angle_beta   90.00
_cell.angle_gamma   90.00
#
_symmetry.space_group_name_H-M   'P 1'
#
loop_
_entity.id
_entity.type
_entity.pdbx_description
1 polymer ?
#
loop_
_entity_poly.entity_id
_entity_poly.type
_entity_poly.pdbx_seq_one_letter_code
_entity_poly.pdbx_strand_id
1 'polypeptide(L)'
;MNKFLNKLPLLAFVLAAFAAVAFSPKEMETDQYGLHNGVWYNVTGQIPSDQTYRCNNQEDSECLFDAPNGNPINPGEDRVFVKMPL
;
A
#
# COMPACT_ATOMS: atom_id res chain seq x y z
N MET A 1 35.76 -4.31 39.50
CA MET A 1 34.82 -3.51 38.69
C MET A 1 34.29 -4.34 37.51
N ASN A 2 33.62 -5.48 37.75
CA ASN A 2 33.25 -6.42 36.65
C ASN A 2 31.74 -6.76 36.62
N LYS A 3 30.92 -6.18 37.52
CA LYS A 3 29.49 -6.53 37.65
C LYS A 3 28.61 -5.95 36.54
N PHE A 4 29.08 -4.92 35.84
CA PHE A 4 28.33 -4.28 34.74
C PHE A 4 28.51 -5.02 33.40
N LEU A 5 29.66 -5.65 33.17
CA LEU A 5 29.94 -6.40 31.94
C LEU A 5 29.03 -7.63 31.77
N ASN A 6 28.68 -8.32 32.86
CA ASN A 6 27.76 -9.47 32.81
C ASN A 6 26.29 -9.12 32.54
N LYS A 7 25.91 -7.83 32.54
CA LYS A 7 24.52 -7.38 32.30
C LYS A 7 24.31 -6.78 30.90
N LEU A 8 25.38 -6.56 30.14
CA LEU A 8 25.32 -6.12 28.75
C LEU A 8 24.46 -6.99 27.82
N PRO A 9 24.54 -8.34 27.84
CA PRO A 9 23.71 -9.16 26.95
C PRO A 9 22.22 -9.00 27.26
N LEU A 10 21.88 -8.81 28.55
CA LEU A 10 20.49 -8.66 28.97
C LEU A 10 19.90 -7.32 28.51
N LEU A 11 20.70 -6.25 28.53
CA LEU A 11 20.31 -4.94 28.01
C LEU A 11 20.19 -4.94 26.48
N ALA A 12 21.05 -5.67 25.77
CA ALA A 12 20.98 -5.80 24.32
C ALA A 12 19.68 -6.49 23.86
N PHE A 13 19.22 -7.52 24.59
CA PHE A 13 17.95 -8.19 24.31
C PHE A 13 16.75 -7.26 24.52
N VAL A 14 16.75 -6.47 25.59
CA VAL A 14 15.68 -5.48 25.83
C VAL A 14 15.69 -4.43 24.72
N LEU A 15 16.84 -3.86 24.37
CA LEU A 15 16.93 -2.83 23.32
C LEU A 15 16.44 -3.36 21.96
N ALA A 16 16.78 -4.60 21.60
CA ALA A 16 16.34 -5.23 20.36
C ALA A 16 14.82 -5.46 20.30
N ALA A 17 14.20 -5.86 21.41
CA ALA A 17 12.74 -6.03 21.49
C ALA A 17 11.99 -4.70 21.32
N PHE A 18 12.51 -3.60 21.87
CA PHE A 18 11.92 -2.27 21.69
C PHE A 18 12.09 -1.73 20.26
N ALA A 19 13.22 -2.01 19.61
CA ALA A 19 13.44 -1.60 18.21
C ALA A 19 12.44 -2.26 17.24
N ALA A 20 12.10 -3.54 17.45
CA ALA A 20 11.14 -4.23 16.59
C ALA A 20 9.72 -3.62 16.63
N VAL A 21 9.32 -3.02 17.75
CA VAL A 21 8.00 -2.39 17.90
C VAL A 21 8.01 -0.94 17.41
N ALA A 22 9.14 -0.23 17.53
CA ALA A 22 9.23 1.18 17.11
C ALA A 22 9.28 1.37 15.58
N PHE A 23 9.75 0.37 14.83
CA PHE A 23 9.86 0.40 13.37
C PHE A 23 8.87 -0.54 12.69
N SER A 24 7.69 -0.78 13.27
CA SER A 24 6.60 -1.37 12.50
C SER A 24 6.24 -0.37 11.39
N PRO A 25 6.47 -0.69 10.09
CA PRO A 25 6.09 0.21 9.02
C PRO A 25 4.58 0.41 9.14
N LYS A 26 4.18 1.65 9.46
CA LYS A 26 2.80 2.06 9.29
C LYS A 26 2.60 2.00 7.78
N GLU A 27 1.84 1.03 7.29
CA GLU A 27 1.44 0.98 5.88
C GLU A 27 0.83 2.34 5.57
N MET A 28 1.61 3.20 4.91
CA MET A 28 1.06 4.37 4.29
C MET A 28 0.30 3.79 3.12
N GLU A 29 -1.03 3.74 3.21
CA GLU A 29 -1.84 3.48 2.04
C GLU A 29 -1.49 4.57 1.04
N THR A 30 -0.67 4.22 0.05
CA THR A 30 -0.42 5.08 -1.10
C THR A 30 -1.77 5.35 -1.73
N ASP A 31 -2.10 6.62 -1.97
CA ASP A 31 -3.37 6.95 -2.59
C ASP A 31 -3.53 6.19 -3.92
N GLN A 32 -4.72 5.65 -4.16
CA GLN A 32 -5.04 4.87 -5.35
C GLN A 32 -6.22 5.50 -6.07
N TYR A 33 -6.05 5.77 -7.37
CA TYR A 33 -7.06 6.40 -8.20
C TYR A 33 -7.34 5.57 -9.45
N GLY A 34 -8.62 5.38 -9.76
CA GLY A 34 -9.07 4.77 -11.00
C GLY A 34 -9.76 5.78 -11.92
N LEU A 35 -9.54 5.67 -13.23
CA LEU A 35 -10.19 6.51 -14.23
C LEU A 35 -11.35 5.76 -14.89
N HIS A 36 -12.57 6.29 -14.77
CA HIS A 36 -13.74 5.74 -15.48
C HIS A 36 -14.51 6.86 -16.18
N ASN A 37 -14.73 6.74 -17.49
CA ASN A 37 -15.46 7.73 -18.32
C ASN A 37 -14.95 9.18 -18.14
N GLY A 38 -13.63 9.37 -17.99
CA GLY A 38 -13.02 10.69 -17.80
C GLY A 38 -13.09 11.26 -16.38
N VAL A 39 -13.65 10.50 -15.43
CA VAL A 39 -13.74 10.89 -14.02
C VAL A 39 -12.78 10.05 -13.18
N TRP A 40 -12.01 10.72 -12.32
CA TRP A 40 -11.10 10.08 -11.38
C TRP A 40 -11.81 9.71 -10.07
N TYR A 41 -11.65 8.46 -9.65
CA TYR A 41 -12.23 7.92 -8.43
C TYR A 41 -11.12 7.54 -7.45
N ASN A 42 -11.13 8.12 -6.25
CA ASN A 42 -10.27 7.67 -5.16
C ASN A 42 -10.81 6.33 -4.62
N VAL A 43 -9.99 5.29 -4.71
CA VAL A 43 -10.26 3.93 -4.23
C VAL A 43 -9.24 3.47 -3.19
N THR A 44 -8.54 4.42 -2.57
CA THR A 44 -7.61 4.16 -1.46
C THR A 44 -8.33 3.40 -0.34
N GLY A 45 -7.73 2.30 0.10
CA GLY A 45 -8.32 1.40 1.12
C GLY A 45 -9.55 0.60 0.67
N GLN A 46 -9.95 0.68 -0.61
CA GLN A 46 -11.05 -0.13 -1.14
C GLN A 46 -10.53 -1.41 -1.78
N ILE A 47 -11.13 -2.54 -1.39
CA ILE A 47 -10.86 -3.85 -1.99
C ILE A 47 -11.62 -3.95 -3.32
N PRO A 48 -10.99 -4.39 -4.43
CA PRO A 48 -11.68 -4.64 -5.69
C PRO A 48 -12.80 -5.68 -5.50
N SER A 49 -14.02 -5.35 -5.94
CA SER A 49 -15.21 -6.20 -5.82
C SER A 49 -16.32 -5.71 -6.76
N ASP A 50 -17.37 -6.52 -6.92
CA ASP A 50 -18.56 -6.12 -7.68
C ASP A 50 -19.35 -4.96 -7.02
N GLN A 51 -18.97 -4.51 -5.82
CA GLN A 51 -19.60 -3.38 -5.10
C GLN A 51 -18.73 -2.11 -5.07
N THR A 52 -17.46 -2.21 -5.43
CA THR A 52 -16.49 -1.09 -5.33
C THR A 52 -16.02 -0.69 -6.72
N TYR A 53 -15.09 -1.47 -7.27
CA TYR A 53 -14.51 -1.33 -8.61
C TYR A 53 -13.91 -2.66 -9.08
N ARG A 54 -13.70 -2.77 -10.38
CA ARG A 54 -12.94 -3.88 -10.99
C ARG A 54 -11.84 -3.36 -11.91
N CYS A 55 -10.78 -4.15 -11.99
CA CYS A 55 -9.73 -4.03 -12.99
C CYS A 55 -9.97 -5.10 -14.06
N ASN A 56 -10.69 -4.76 -15.13
CA ASN A 56 -11.01 -5.71 -16.19
C ASN A 56 -9.85 -5.75 -17.20
N ASN A 57 -9.49 -6.93 -17.70
CA ASN A 57 -8.39 -7.04 -18.65
C ASN A 57 -8.70 -6.27 -19.93
N GLN A 58 -7.80 -5.37 -20.31
CA GLN A 58 -7.85 -4.59 -21.54
C GLN A 58 -6.42 -4.24 -21.92
N GLU A 59 -6.01 -4.58 -23.14
CA GLU A 59 -4.66 -4.30 -23.64
C GLU A 59 -4.33 -2.79 -23.57
N ASP A 60 -3.06 -2.49 -23.28
CA ASP A 60 -2.50 -1.13 -23.23
C ASP A 60 -3.23 -0.19 -22.27
N SER A 61 -3.84 -0.74 -21.21
CA SER A 61 -4.63 0.01 -20.24
C SER A 61 -4.13 -0.22 -18.82
N GLU A 62 -4.17 0.84 -18.02
CA GLU A 62 -3.71 0.85 -16.63
C GLU A 62 -4.90 0.96 -15.67
N CYS A 63 -4.91 0.15 -14.60
CA CYS A 63 -6.07 0.14 -13.71
C CYS A 63 -6.01 1.27 -12.68
N LEU A 64 -4.89 1.40 -11.96
CA LEU A 64 -4.77 2.30 -10.82
C LEU A 64 -3.57 3.23 -10.99
N PHE A 65 -3.72 4.45 -10.49
CA PHE A 65 -2.74 5.51 -10.54
C PHE A 65 -2.49 6.10 -9.14
N ASP A 66 -1.29 6.63 -8.92
CA ASP A 66 -0.88 7.26 -7.65
C ASP A 66 -1.56 8.61 -7.38
N ALA A 67 -2.08 9.26 -8.44
CA ALA A 67 -2.81 10.52 -8.40
C ALA A 67 -3.69 10.68 -9.66
N PRO A 68 -4.65 11.63 -9.67
CA PRO A 68 -5.32 12.04 -10.89
C PRO A 68 -4.32 12.56 -11.94
N ASN A 69 -4.29 11.94 -13.11
CA ASN A 69 -3.28 12.15 -14.15
C ASN A 69 -1.83 11.85 -13.69
N GLY A 70 -1.70 11.02 -12.65
CA GLY A 70 -0.42 10.58 -12.09
C GLY A 70 0.18 9.39 -12.85
N ASN A 71 1.09 8.69 -12.18
CA ASN A 71 1.73 7.50 -12.72
C ASN A 71 0.89 6.25 -12.43
N PRO A 72 0.87 5.26 -13.35
CA PRO A 72 0.29 3.96 -13.06
C PRO A 72 1.03 3.28 -11.92
N ILE A 73 0.27 2.65 -11.01
CA ILE A 73 0.81 1.87 -9.89
C ILE A 73 1.27 0.49 -10.36
N ASN A 74 0.61 -0.06 -11.39
CA ASN A 74 0.90 -1.38 -11.95
C ASN A 74 1.20 -1.31 -13.47
N PRO A 75 2.27 -0.62 -13.91
CA PRO A 75 2.57 -0.33 -15.33
C PRO A 75 2.83 -1.54 -16.25
N GLY A 76 2.60 -2.76 -15.77
CA GLY A 76 2.74 -4.00 -16.54
C GLY A 76 1.49 -4.87 -16.49
N GLU A 77 0.37 -4.36 -15.97
CA GLU A 77 -0.90 -5.06 -15.96
C GLU A 77 -1.87 -4.42 -16.95
N ASP A 78 -2.19 -5.14 -18.03
CA ASP A 78 -3.21 -4.76 -19.03
C ASP A 78 -4.63 -4.81 -18.44
N ARG A 79 -5.01 -3.77 -17.68
CA ARG A 79 -6.30 -3.70 -16.99
C ARG A 79 -6.88 -2.30 -17.03
N VAL A 80 -8.18 -2.19 -17.28
CA VAL A 80 -8.93 -0.93 -17.19
C VAL A 80 -9.76 -0.87 -15.92
N PHE A 81 -9.84 0.32 -15.32
CA PHE A 81 -10.70 0.59 -14.19
C PHE A 81 -12.18 0.70 -14.59
N VAL A 82 -13.02 -0.07 -13.90
CA VAL A 82 -14.48 -0.04 -14.04
C VAL A 82 -15.10 0.29 -12.70
N LYS A 83 -15.77 1.44 -12.60
CA LYS A 83 -16.55 1.78 -11.41
C LYS A 83 -17.82 0.93 -11.39
N MET A 84 -18.04 0.21 -10.29
CA MET A 84 -19.30 -0.51 -10.12
C MET A 84 -20.41 0.41 -9.58
N PRO A 85 -21.65 0.27 -10.06
CA PRO A 85 -22.79 0.92 -9.44
C PRO A 85 -22.96 0.39 -8.01
N LEU A 86 -23.24 1.29 -7.08
CA LEU A 86 -23.66 0.93 -5.72
C LEU A 86 -25.05 0.26 -5.75
#